data_AF-D6BGK3-F1
#
_entry.id   AF-D6BGK3-F1
#
_cell.length_a   1.000
_cell.length_b   1.000
_cell.length_c   1.000
_cell.angle_alpha   90.00
_cell.angle_beta   90.00
_cell.angle_gamma   90.00
#
_symmetry.space_group_name_H-M   'P 1'
#
loop_
_entity.id
_entity.type
_entity.pdbx_description
1 polymer ?
#
loop_
_entity_poly.entity_id
_entity_poly.type
_entity_poly.pdbx_seq_one_letter_code
_entity_poly.pdbx_strand_id
1 'polypeptide(L)'
;RFFWELRVYYIFAFFIIAVYLYILFSSGVYFINVKNFEINGEFLKNLINKSLFEYKIGYLLTYVLYELMNITLKFNQYPFYYFYYFSVGLEVFLILLMIFTPMRRSIKKSNARRKKERQRAKIEAELMEQIKIKEDLERKEALKIQKHKKMEEDAIKKKADNFEKMKKNKRASRRKNKEKPSEEELQNMMGKVTLQKTVTISKED
;
A
#
# COMPACT_ATOMS: atom_id res chain seq x y z
N ARG A 1 31.01 -3.79 14.27
CA ARG A 1 31.99 -3.04 15.09
C ARG A 1 32.85 -2.14 14.20
N PHE A 2 33.59 -2.71 13.25
CA PHE A 2 34.48 -2.02 12.30
C PHE A 2 33.89 -0.76 11.61
N PHE A 3 32.64 -0.82 11.11
CA PHE A 3 31.99 0.33 10.44
C PHE A 3 31.71 1.54 11.37
N TRP A 4 31.58 1.32 12.68
CA TRP A 4 31.35 2.41 13.64
C TRP A 4 32.68 3.08 14.01
N GLU A 5 33.73 2.28 14.21
CA GLU A 5 35.09 2.77 14.46
C GLU A 5 35.59 3.62 13.29
N LEU A 6 35.39 3.17 12.04
CA LEU A 6 35.76 3.92 10.83
C LEU A 6 35.13 5.33 10.78
N ARG A 7 33.88 5.47 11.23
CA ARG A 7 33.19 6.77 11.25
C ARG A 7 33.78 7.71 12.27
N VAL A 8 34.14 7.20 13.44
CA VAL A 8 34.79 8.00 14.48
C VAL A 8 36.13 8.53 13.96
N TYR A 9 36.90 7.70 13.26
CA TYR A 9 38.16 8.15 12.64
C TYR A 9 37.94 9.22 11.56
N TYR A 10 36.92 9.10 10.70
CA TYR A 10 36.61 10.14 9.71
C TYR A 10 36.18 11.45 10.34
N ILE A 11 35.37 11.40 11.41
CA ILE A 11 34.94 12.58 12.16
C ILE A 11 36.16 13.23 12.84
N PHE A 12 37.02 12.44 13.45
CA PHE A 12 38.23 12.93 14.09
C PHE A 12 39.20 13.57 13.09
N ALA A 13 39.44 12.92 11.95
CA ALA A 13 40.26 13.46 10.87
C ALA A 13 39.67 14.76 10.30
N PHE A 14 38.35 14.82 10.12
CA PHE A 14 37.64 16.03 9.70
C PHE A 14 37.91 17.20 10.65
N PHE A 15 37.77 17.00 11.96
CA PHE A 15 38.05 18.04 12.94
C PHE A 15 39.51 18.48 12.96
N ILE A 16 40.47 17.56 12.83
CA ILE A 16 41.89 17.93 12.77
C ILE A 16 42.17 18.82 11.56
N ILE A 17 41.67 18.44 10.39
CA ILE A 17 41.89 19.21 9.16
C ILE A 17 41.21 20.57 9.25
N ALA A 18 39.99 20.64 9.79
CA ALA A 18 39.26 21.88 10.02
C ALA A 18 40.05 22.85 10.91
N VAL A 19 40.61 22.33 12.01
CA VAL A 19 41.46 23.12 12.91
C VAL A 19 42.70 23.63 12.19
N TYR A 20 43.37 22.79 11.39
CA TYR A 20 44.54 23.22 10.62
C TYR A 20 44.20 24.31 9.60
N LEU A 21 43.11 24.15 8.84
CA LEU A 21 42.64 25.14 7.88
C LEU A 21 42.26 26.45 8.58
N TYR A 22 41.63 26.38 9.75
CA TYR A 22 41.27 27.55 10.53
C TYR A 22 42.50 28.32 11.04
N ILE A 23 43.54 27.62 11.51
CA ILE A 23 44.80 28.25 11.95
C ILE A 23 45.49 28.93 10.75
N LEU A 24 45.51 28.27 9.59
CA LEU A 24 46.07 28.85 8.37
C LEU A 24 45.29 30.10 7.94
N PHE A 25 43.96 30.05 7.99
CA PHE A 25 43.09 31.20 7.71
C PHE A 25 43.37 32.37 8.67
N SER A 26 43.47 32.12 9.98
CA SER A 26 43.85 33.14 10.97
C SER A 26 45.26 33.70 10.76
N SER A 27 46.13 32.94 10.09
CA SER A 27 47.49 33.35 9.76
C SER A 27 47.57 34.12 8.43
N GLY A 28 46.42 34.46 7.83
CA GLY A 28 46.34 35.25 6.60
C GLY A 28 46.38 34.43 5.31
N VAL A 29 46.31 33.10 5.40
CA VAL A 29 46.24 32.22 4.23
C VAL A 29 44.78 32.07 3.80
N TYR A 30 44.43 32.74 2.70
CA TYR A 30 43.09 32.70 2.12
C TYR A 30 43.07 31.89 0.83
N PHE A 31 41.95 31.25 0.55
CA PHE A 31 41.74 30.49 -0.70
C PHE A 31 42.07 31.31 -1.96
N ILE A 32 41.78 32.61 -1.97
CA ILE A 32 42.00 33.50 -3.11
C ILE A 32 43.50 33.83 -3.30
N ASN A 33 44.24 33.95 -2.19
CA ASN A 33 45.62 34.46 -2.20
C ASN A 33 46.67 33.36 -2.00
N VAL A 34 46.26 32.13 -1.70
CA VAL A 34 47.18 31.02 -1.37
C VAL A 34 48.14 30.67 -2.51
N LYS A 35 47.74 30.90 -3.77
CA LYS A 35 48.60 30.63 -4.93
C LYS A 35 49.85 31.51 -4.98
N ASN A 36 49.74 32.73 -4.48
CA ASN A 36 50.83 33.72 -4.43
C ASN A 36 51.47 33.78 -3.04
N PHE A 37 51.06 32.90 -2.13
CA PHE A 37 51.57 32.89 -0.76
C PHE A 37 52.87 32.10 -0.69
N GLU A 38 53.95 32.77 -0.32
CA GLU A 38 55.23 32.15 -0.06
C GLU A 38 55.35 31.82 1.44
N ILE A 39 55.69 30.57 1.74
CA ILE A 39 55.99 30.18 3.11
C ILE A 39 57.37 30.73 3.45
N ASN A 40 57.44 31.50 4.54
CA ASN A 40 58.69 31.99 5.09
C ASN A 40 58.99 31.36 6.45
N GLY A 41 60.26 31.34 6.87
CA GLY A 41 60.65 30.83 8.19
C GLY A 41 59.98 31.60 9.35
N GLU A 42 59.73 32.90 9.17
CA GLU A 42 58.97 33.71 10.12
C GLU A 42 57.50 33.29 10.21
N PHE A 43 56.87 32.97 9.08
CA PHE A 43 55.51 32.44 9.05
C PHE A 43 55.42 31.12 9.83
N LEU A 44 56.38 30.20 9.67
CA LEU A 44 56.39 28.95 10.41
C LEU A 44 56.54 29.15 11.93
N LYS A 45 57.39 30.07 12.37
CA LYS A 45 57.50 30.43 13.79
C LYS A 45 56.18 30.98 14.33
N ASN A 46 55.55 31.87 13.58
CA ASN A 46 54.24 32.42 13.96
C ASN A 46 53.16 31.34 14.00
N LEU A 47 53.16 30.41 13.04
CA LEU A 47 52.25 29.28 12.98
C LEU A 47 52.40 28.36 14.21
N ILE A 48 53.64 28.05 14.61
CA ILE A 48 53.93 27.29 15.84
C ILE A 48 53.41 28.04 17.07
N ASN A 49 53.67 29.35 17.17
CA ASN A 49 53.23 30.14 18.32
C ASN A 49 51.70 30.18 18.42
N LYS A 50 51.01 30.45 17.31
CA LYS A 50 49.55 30.44 17.26
C LYS A 50 48.99 29.06 17.61
N SER A 51 49.49 27.99 17.00
CA SER A 51 48.98 26.65 17.25
C SER A 51 49.19 26.16 18.69
N LEU A 52 50.37 26.38 19.29
CA LEU A 52 50.68 25.95 20.65
C LEU A 52 50.05 26.84 21.73
N PHE A 53 50.13 28.17 21.59
CA PHE A 53 49.79 29.08 22.67
C PHE A 53 48.39 29.69 22.53
N GLU A 54 48.01 30.09 21.31
CA GLU A 54 46.70 30.72 21.05
C GLU A 54 45.60 29.66 20.95
N TYR A 55 45.77 28.68 20.06
CA TYR A 55 44.77 27.64 19.79
C TYR A 55 44.93 26.39 20.65
N LYS A 56 46.08 26.24 21.34
CA LYS A 56 46.36 25.15 22.30
C LYS A 56 46.04 23.76 21.76
N ILE A 57 46.33 23.50 20.48
CA ILE A 57 46.05 22.21 19.84
C ILE A 57 46.96 21.08 20.34
N GLY A 58 48.01 21.43 21.08
CA GLY A 58 48.98 20.50 21.65
C GLY A 58 50.21 20.28 20.76
N TYR A 59 51.27 19.75 21.38
CA TYR A 59 52.59 19.59 20.74
C TYR A 59 52.56 18.67 19.52
N LEU A 60 51.89 17.52 19.61
CA LEU A 60 51.87 16.54 18.53
C LEU A 60 51.19 17.10 17.26
N LEU A 61 50.00 17.67 17.42
CA LEU A 61 49.26 18.26 16.29
C LEU A 61 50.00 19.47 15.72
N THR A 62 50.62 20.29 16.58
CA THR A 62 51.46 21.40 16.11
C THR A 62 52.66 20.91 15.30
N TYR A 63 53.35 19.87 15.76
CA TYR A 63 54.50 19.31 15.07
C TYR A 63 54.12 18.72 13.70
N VAL A 64 53.00 18.00 13.64
CA VAL A 64 52.47 17.47 12.38
C VAL A 64 52.14 18.62 11.43
N LEU A 65 51.44 19.67 11.91
CA LEU A 65 51.14 20.85 11.10
C LEU A 65 52.42 21.52 10.58
N TYR A 66 53.43 21.69 11.44
CA TYR A 66 54.71 22.27 11.07
C TYR A 66 55.42 21.46 9.98
N GLU A 67 55.56 20.13 10.14
CA GLU A 67 56.24 19.30 9.13
C GLU A 67 55.49 19.33 7.79
N LEU A 68 54.15 19.33 7.81
CA LEU A 68 53.36 19.45 6.59
C LEU A 68 53.67 20.74 5.82
N MET A 69 53.85 21.87 6.52
CA MET A 69 54.23 23.14 5.91
C MET A 69 55.71 23.18 5.50
N ASN A 70 56.58 22.57 6.31
CA ASN A 70 58.02 22.55 6.10
C ASN A 70 58.43 21.66 4.91
N ILE A 71 57.64 20.65 4.57
CA ILE A 71 57.83 19.84 3.36
C ILE A 71 57.83 20.71 2.11
N THR A 72 56.96 21.71 2.03
CA THR A 72 56.95 22.68 0.92
C THR A 72 58.29 23.39 0.78
N LEU A 73 58.89 23.81 1.90
CA LEU A 73 60.20 24.48 1.92
C LEU A 73 61.35 23.54 1.56
N LYS A 74 61.34 22.32 2.14
CA LYS A 74 62.44 21.35 1.97
C LYS A 74 62.54 20.82 0.55
N PHE A 75 61.40 20.57 -0.10
CA PHE A 75 61.40 19.89 -1.38
C PHE A 75 61.25 20.83 -2.58
N ASN A 76 60.76 22.06 -2.39
CA ASN A 76 60.56 23.14 -3.39
C ASN A 76 59.82 22.74 -4.71
N GLN A 77 59.49 21.46 -4.88
CA GLN A 77 58.79 20.86 -6.02
C GLN A 77 57.26 20.93 -5.85
N TYR A 78 56.79 21.05 -4.62
CA TYR A 78 55.36 21.07 -4.30
C TYR A 78 54.97 22.41 -3.71
N PRO A 79 54.39 23.31 -4.52
CA PRO A 79 53.85 24.57 -4.05
C PRO A 79 52.85 24.37 -2.91
N PHE A 80 52.87 25.28 -1.94
CA PHE A 80 52.03 25.21 -0.74
C PHE A 80 50.54 25.13 -1.08
N TYR A 81 50.10 25.85 -2.11
CA TYR A 81 48.70 25.90 -2.50
C TYR A 81 48.12 24.53 -2.90
N TYR A 82 48.94 23.58 -3.37
CA TYR A 82 48.47 22.21 -3.63
C TYR A 82 48.06 21.51 -2.34
N PHE A 83 48.87 21.62 -1.28
CA PHE A 83 48.53 21.07 0.03
C PHE A 83 47.25 21.71 0.59
N TYR A 84 47.13 23.04 0.46
CA TYR A 84 45.96 23.76 0.94
C TYR A 84 44.68 23.33 0.21
N TYR A 85 44.67 23.30 -1.14
CA TYR A 85 43.52 22.83 -1.90
C TYR A 85 43.21 21.36 -1.69
N PHE A 86 44.23 20.52 -1.53
CA PHE A 86 44.04 19.13 -1.17
C PHE A 86 43.34 18.99 0.19
N SER A 87 43.75 19.78 1.19
CA SER A 87 43.14 19.76 2.52
C SER A 87 41.68 20.17 2.48
N VAL A 88 41.34 21.24 1.75
CA VAL A 88 39.96 21.69 1.53
C VAL A 88 39.15 20.62 0.77
N GLY A 89 39.73 20.03 -0.28
CA GLY A 89 39.08 18.96 -1.02
C GLY A 89 38.84 17.71 -0.17
N LEU A 90 39.78 17.38 0.71
CA LEU A 90 39.68 16.24 1.63
C LEU A 90 38.57 16.46 2.66
N GLU A 91 38.41 17.67 3.19
CA GLU A 91 37.26 18.01 4.03
C GLU A 91 35.92 17.74 3.34
N VAL A 92 35.75 18.26 2.13
CA VAL A 92 34.52 18.07 1.35
C VAL A 92 34.28 16.58 1.09
N PHE A 93 35.34 15.84 0.74
CA PHE A 93 35.27 14.40 0.52
C PHE A 93 34.86 13.63 1.79
N LEU A 94 35.41 14.00 2.96
CA LEU A 94 35.02 13.40 4.24
C LEU A 94 33.55 13.66 4.58
N ILE A 95 33.04 14.86 4.33
CA ILE A 95 31.61 15.19 4.49
C ILE A 95 30.75 14.25 3.62
N LEU A 96 31.13 14.07 2.35
CA LEU A 96 30.43 13.14 1.45
C LEU A 96 30.43 11.70 2.00
N LEU A 97 31.55 11.20 2.52
CA LEU A 97 31.63 9.86 3.12
C LEU A 97 30.73 9.73 4.36
N MET A 98 30.68 10.77 5.21
CA MET A 98 29.81 10.79 6.39
C MET A 98 28.33 10.74 6.01
N ILE A 99 27.91 11.45 4.96
CA ILE A 99 26.51 11.52 4.50
C ILE A 99 26.11 10.28 3.68
N PHE A 100 27.02 9.75 2.85
CA PHE A 100 26.70 8.69 1.90
C PHE A 100 26.26 7.39 2.58
N THR A 101 26.91 7.01 3.69
CA THR A 101 26.56 5.77 4.40
C THR A 101 25.14 5.74 5.00
N PRO A 102 24.67 6.74 5.78
CA PRO A 102 23.29 6.78 6.24
C PRO A 102 22.30 6.94 5.08
N MET A 103 22.64 7.74 4.06
CA MET A 103 21.78 7.98 2.90
C MET A 103 21.52 6.68 2.12
N ARG A 104 22.57 5.88 1.84
CA ARG A 104 22.44 4.58 1.16
C ARG A 104 21.57 3.58 1.93
N ARG A 105 21.69 3.54 3.27
CA ARG A 105 20.85 2.69 4.12
C ARG A 105 19.38 3.13 4.10
N SER A 106 19.15 4.45 4.17
CA SER A 106 17.81 5.04 4.09
C SER A 106 17.11 4.69 2.77
N ILE A 107 17.82 4.83 1.64
CA ILE A 107 17.32 4.50 0.31
C ILE A 107 16.93 3.01 0.22
N LYS A 108 17.80 2.10 0.70
CA LYS A 108 17.50 0.65 0.68
C LYS A 108 16.27 0.30 1.51
N LYS A 109 16.13 0.89 2.71
CA LYS A 109 14.96 0.68 3.59
C LYS A 109 13.67 1.22 2.95
N SER A 110 13.74 2.41 2.35
CA SER A 110 12.61 3.02 1.65
C SER A 110 12.14 2.17 0.47
N ASN A 111 13.06 1.71 -0.39
CA ASN A 111 12.74 0.85 -1.52
C ASN A 111 12.15 -0.51 -1.08
N ALA A 112 12.67 -1.10 0.00
CA ALA A 112 12.10 -2.32 0.56
C ALA A 112 10.67 -2.12 1.09
N ARG A 113 10.38 -0.99 1.73
CA ARG A 113 9.04 -0.63 2.21
C ARG A 113 8.06 -0.47 1.04
N ARG A 114 8.44 0.27 -0.01
CA ARG A 114 7.64 0.45 -1.23
C ARG A 114 7.30 -0.89 -1.90
N LYS A 115 8.25 -1.83 -1.94
CA LYS A 115 7.99 -3.18 -2.51
C LYS A 115 6.94 -3.94 -1.68
N LYS A 116 7.01 -3.89 -0.36
CA LYS A 116 6.04 -4.51 0.54
C LYS A 116 4.66 -3.87 0.43
N GLU A 117 4.57 -2.55 0.34
CA GLU A 117 3.30 -1.83 0.14
C GLU A 117 2.63 -2.22 -1.17
N ARG A 118 3.39 -2.31 -2.28
CA ARG A 118 2.86 -2.81 -3.56
C ARG A 118 2.35 -4.25 -3.48
N GLN A 119 3.03 -5.12 -2.73
CA GLN A 119 2.56 -6.50 -2.53
C GLN A 119 1.28 -6.54 -1.70
N ARG A 120 1.18 -5.74 -0.64
CA ARG A 120 -0.04 -5.62 0.17
C ARG A 120 -1.22 -5.12 -0.65
N ALA A 121 -1.02 -4.07 -1.44
CA ALA A 121 -2.06 -3.53 -2.32
C ALA A 121 -2.56 -4.57 -3.34
N LYS A 122 -1.67 -5.41 -3.87
CA LYS A 122 -2.07 -6.52 -4.76
C LYS A 122 -2.93 -7.56 -4.03
N ILE A 123 -2.50 -7.98 -2.84
CA ILE A 123 -3.25 -8.95 -2.02
C ILE A 123 -4.61 -8.37 -1.62
N GLU A 124 -4.67 -7.10 -1.21
CA GLU A 124 -5.92 -6.43 -0.87
C GLU A 124 -6.87 -6.31 -2.07
N ALA A 125 -6.34 -6.04 -3.27
CA ALA A 125 -7.13 -6.01 -4.50
C ALA A 125 -7.70 -7.40 -4.86
N GLU A 126 -6.86 -8.45 -4.80
CA GLU A 126 -7.31 -9.83 -5.01
C GLU A 126 -8.38 -10.25 -4.00
N LEU A 127 -8.21 -9.85 -2.73
CA LEU A 127 -9.17 -10.17 -1.67
C LEU A 127 -10.49 -9.41 -1.85
N MET A 128 -10.45 -8.14 -2.27
CA MET A 128 -11.65 -7.39 -2.63
C MET A 128 -12.39 -7.99 -3.82
N GLU A 129 -11.66 -8.49 -4.82
CA GLU A 129 -12.28 -9.17 -5.97
C GLU A 129 -12.99 -10.46 -5.53
N GLN A 130 -12.36 -11.26 -4.66
CA GLN A 130 -12.98 -12.46 -4.10
C GLN A 130 -14.23 -12.13 -3.26
N ILE A 131 -14.18 -11.08 -2.45
CA ILE A 131 -15.34 -10.61 -1.68
C ILE A 131 -16.48 -10.24 -2.62
N LYS A 132 -16.20 -9.47 -3.68
CA LYS A 132 -17.21 -9.03 -4.64
C LYS A 132 -17.87 -10.22 -5.35
N ILE A 133 -17.08 -11.20 -5.77
CA ILE A 133 -17.59 -12.44 -6.38
C ILE A 133 -18.50 -13.19 -5.39
N LYS A 134 -18.09 -13.28 -4.13
CA LYS A 134 -18.87 -13.95 -3.08
C LYS A 134 -20.19 -13.22 -2.79
N GLU A 135 -20.16 -11.89 -2.66
CA GLU A 135 -21.37 -11.08 -2.50
C GLU A 135 -22.35 -11.23 -3.67
N ASP A 136 -21.85 -11.27 -4.91
CA ASP A 136 -22.68 -11.48 -6.09
C ASP A 136 -23.30 -12.88 -6.13
N LEU A 137 -22.60 -13.91 -5.63
CA LEU A 137 -23.15 -15.25 -5.46
C LEU A 137 -24.24 -15.28 -4.40
N GLU A 138 -24.01 -14.68 -3.23
CA GLU A 138 -25.00 -14.59 -2.15
C GLU A 138 -26.26 -13.83 -2.61
N ARG A 139 -26.11 -12.74 -3.38
CA ARG A 139 -27.24 -12.02 -3.98
C ARG A 139 -28.02 -12.88 -4.97
N LYS A 140 -27.32 -13.65 -5.83
CA LYS A 140 -27.97 -14.57 -6.77
C LYS A 140 -28.74 -15.67 -6.05
N GLU A 141 -28.20 -16.21 -4.97
CA GLU A 141 -28.88 -17.22 -4.15
C GLU A 141 -30.10 -16.63 -3.44
N ALA A 142 -29.99 -15.45 -2.83
CA ALA A 142 -31.11 -14.75 -2.21
C ALA A 142 -32.25 -14.48 -3.21
N LEU A 143 -31.91 -14.06 -4.43
CA LEU A 143 -32.88 -13.86 -5.52
C LEU A 143 -33.55 -15.16 -5.95
N LYS A 144 -32.82 -16.28 -6.04
CA LYS A 144 -33.40 -17.60 -6.35
C LYS A 144 -34.38 -18.04 -5.26
N ILE A 145 -34.02 -17.88 -3.99
CA ILE A 145 -34.89 -18.20 -2.85
C ILE A 145 -36.15 -17.33 -2.89
N GLN A 146 -36.02 -16.02 -3.14
CA GLN A 146 -37.16 -15.13 -3.23
C GLN A 146 -38.09 -15.49 -4.41
N LYS A 147 -37.53 -15.83 -5.58
CA LYS A 147 -38.32 -16.31 -6.73
C LYS A 147 -39.05 -17.61 -6.41
N HIS A 148 -38.39 -18.55 -5.74
CA HIS A 148 -39.01 -19.81 -5.33
C HIS A 148 -40.19 -19.57 -4.38
N LYS A 149 -40.02 -18.73 -3.36
CA LYS A 149 -41.09 -18.35 -2.43
C LYS A 149 -42.28 -17.71 -3.15
N LYS A 150 -42.04 -16.79 -4.09
CA LYS A 150 -43.12 -16.17 -4.88
C LYS A 150 -43.88 -17.19 -5.73
N MET A 151 -43.18 -18.13 -6.36
CA MET A 151 -43.81 -19.20 -7.13
C MET A 151 -44.66 -20.13 -6.25
N GLU A 152 -44.20 -20.46 -5.03
CA GLU A 152 -44.98 -21.23 -4.05
C GLU A 152 -46.23 -20.47 -3.59
N GLU A 153 -46.10 -19.19 -3.25
CA GLU A 153 -47.23 -18.33 -2.87
C GLU A 153 -48.26 -18.23 -4.00
N ASP A 154 -47.82 -18.04 -5.24
CA ASP A 154 -48.73 -17.98 -6.40
C ASP A 154 -49.39 -19.33 -6.68
N ALA A 155 -48.70 -20.45 -6.47
CA ALA A 155 -49.28 -21.79 -6.56
C ALA A 155 -50.34 -22.03 -5.47
N ILE A 156 -50.09 -21.55 -4.25
CA ILE A 156 -51.05 -21.62 -3.14
C ILE A 156 -52.27 -20.75 -3.44
N LYS A 157 -52.08 -19.51 -3.91
CA LYS A 157 -53.19 -18.63 -4.32
C LYS A 157 -54.04 -19.25 -5.43
N LYS A 158 -53.41 -19.78 -6.48
CA LYS A 158 -54.15 -20.48 -7.56
C LYS A 158 -54.94 -21.68 -7.05
N LYS A 159 -54.39 -22.45 -6.11
CA LYS A 159 -55.12 -23.56 -5.47
C LYS A 159 -56.29 -23.05 -4.63
N ALA A 160 -56.12 -21.97 -3.87
CA ALA A 160 -57.18 -21.34 -3.08
C ALA A 160 -58.30 -20.79 -3.96
N ASP A 161 -57.96 -20.05 -5.03
CA ASP A 161 -58.92 -19.50 -5.98
C ASP A 161 -59.73 -20.60 -6.69
N ASN A 162 -59.05 -21.68 -7.09
CA ASN A 162 -59.71 -22.84 -7.69
C ASN A 162 -60.67 -23.51 -6.69
N PHE A 163 -60.27 -23.63 -5.41
CA PHE A 163 -61.14 -24.17 -4.37
C PHE A 163 -62.38 -23.28 -4.13
N GLU A 164 -62.21 -21.95 -4.15
CA GLU A 164 -63.32 -21.02 -3.99
C GLU A 164 -64.28 -21.06 -5.19
N LYS A 165 -63.77 -21.12 -6.42
CA LYS A 165 -64.57 -21.31 -7.64
C LYS A 165 -65.34 -22.63 -7.60
N MET A 166 -64.70 -23.72 -7.16
CA MET A 166 -65.36 -25.02 -7.01
C MET A 166 -66.47 -24.98 -5.94
N LYS A 167 -66.26 -24.26 -4.83
CA LYS A 167 -67.26 -24.03 -3.78
C LYS A 167 -68.44 -23.20 -4.27
N LYS A 168 -68.20 -22.15 -5.08
CA LYS A 168 -69.25 -21.34 -5.73
C LYS A 168 -70.06 -22.18 -6.72
N ASN A 169 -69.40 -22.99 -7.55
CA ASN A 169 -70.08 -23.89 -8.49
C ASN A 169 -70.94 -24.94 -7.78
N LYS A 170 -70.46 -25.54 -6.67
CA LYS A 170 -71.26 -26.44 -5.83
C LYS A 170 -72.48 -25.74 -5.19
N ARG A 171 -72.35 -24.48 -4.79
CA ARG A 171 -73.48 -23.68 -4.25
C ARG A 171 -74.49 -23.30 -5.34
N ALA A 172 -74.03 -22.96 -6.54
CA ALA A 172 -74.89 -22.66 -7.69
C ALA A 172 -75.67 -23.91 -8.15
N SER A 173 -75.01 -25.07 -8.19
CA SER A 173 -75.67 -26.37 -8.46
C SER A 173 -76.76 -26.68 -7.44
N ARG A 174 -76.52 -26.44 -6.14
CA ARG A 174 -77.55 -26.60 -5.09
C ARG A 174 -78.72 -25.61 -5.21
N ARG A 175 -78.53 -24.43 -5.79
CA ARG A 175 -79.60 -23.44 -6.03
C ARG A 175 -80.46 -23.81 -7.24
N LYS A 176 -79.85 -24.27 -8.34
CA LYS A 176 -80.58 -24.79 -9.51
C LYS A 176 -81.48 -25.98 -9.16
N ASN A 177 -81.06 -26.82 -8.21
CA ASN A 177 -81.87 -27.96 -7.77
C ASN A 177 -83.03 -27.60 -6.82
N LYS A 178 -83.23 -26.31 -6.49
CA LYS A 178 -84.31 -25.81 -5.61
C LYS A 178 -85.34 -24.94 -6.35
N GLU A 179 -85.12 -24.61 -7.61
CA GLU A 179 -86.17 -24.03 -8.46
C GLU A 179 -87.12 -25.15 -8.89
N LYS A 180 -88.41 -25.01 -8.55
CA LYS A 180 -89.44 -25.92 -9.05
C LYS A 180 -89.55 -25.70 -10.57
N PRO A 181 -89.56 -26.77 -11.39
CA PRO A 181 -89.76 -26.63 -12.82
C PRO A 181 -91.15 -26.04 -13.10
N SER A 182 -91.25 -25.20 -14.13
CA SER A 182 -92.51 -24.57 -14.56
C SER A 182 -93.42 -25.58 -15.28
N GLU A 183 -94.73 -25.33 -15.32
CA GLU A 183 -95.73 -26.23 -15.92
C GLU A 183 -95.47 -26.54 -17.41
N GLU A 184 -94.82 -25.65 -18.15
CA GLU A 184 -94.41 -25.88 -19.56
C GLU A 184 -93.25 -26.88 -19.71
N GLU A 185 -92.33 -26.97 -18.73
CA GLU A 185 -91.22 -27.95 -18.78
C GLU A 185 -91.68 -29.37 -18.42
N LEU A 186 -92.71 -29.51 -17.57
CA LEU A 186 -93.28 -30.80 -17.21
C LEU A 186 -94.02 -31.49 -18.37
N GLN A 187 -94.71 -30.72 -19.23
CA GLN A 187 -95.36 -31.27 -20.42
C GLN A 187 -94.35 -31.76 -21.46
N ASN A 188 -93.24 -31.05 -21.66
CA ASN A 188 -92.17 -31.47 -22.58
C ASN A 188 -91.39 -32.69 -22.09
N MET A 189 -91.24 -32.88 -20.78
CA MET A 189 -90.65 -34.12 -20.23
C MET A 189 -91.59 -35.32 -20.37
N MET A 190 -92.90 -35.17 -20.13
CA MET A 190 -93.86 -36.28 -20.30
C MET A 190 -94.07 -36.69 -21.76
N GLY A 191 -93.99 -35.76 -22.72
CA GLY A 191 -94.11 -36.07 -24.15
C GLY A 191 -92.97 -36.89 -24.75
N LYS A 192 -91.88 -37.13 -24.01
CA LYS A 192 -90.66 -37.80 -24.48
C LYS A 192 -90.30 -39.09 -23.74
N VAL A 193 -91.16 -39.58 -22.84
CA VAL A 193 -90.93 -40.85 -22.13
C VAL A 193 -91.41 -42.02 -22.99
N THR A 194 -90.51 -42.59 -23.79
CA THR A 194 -90.71 -43.94 -24.35
C THR A 194 -90.33 -44.97 -23.30
N LEU A 195 -91.33 -45.68 -22.76
CA LEU A 195 -91.12 -46.82 -21.87
C LEU A 195 -90.48 -47.97 -22.67
N GLN A 196 -89.16 -48.14 -22.57
CA GLN A 196 -88.51 -49.37 -22.98
C GLN A 196 -88.82 -50.45 -21.95
N LYS A 197 -89.73 -51.36 -22.31
CA LYS A 197 -90.05 -52.55 -21.53
C LYS A 197 -88.92 -53.57 -21.70
N THR A 198 -87.99 -53.63 -20.75
CA THR A 198 -86.98 -54.70 -20.68
C THR A 198 -87.65 -55.95 -20.12
N VAL A 199 -87.86 -56.97 -20.95
CA VAL A 199 -88.33 -58.29 -20.50
C VAL A 199 -87.09 -59.12 -20.15
N THR A 200 -86.88 -59.37 -18.86
CA THR A 200 -85.93 -60.37 -18.36
C THR A 200 -86.58 -61.75 -18.44
N ILE A 201 -86.13 -62.59 -19.38
CA ILE A 201 -86.41 -64.02 -19.35
C ILE A 201 -85.25 -64.68 -18.62
N SER A 202 -85.48 -64.99 -17.34
CA SER A 202 -84.71 -66.01 -16.63
C SER A 202 -85.47 -67.33 -16.71
N LYS A 203 -84.87 -68.35 -17.31
CA LYS A 203 -85.09 -69.74 -16.89
C LYS A 203 -83.86 -70.58 -17.19
N GLU A 204 -83.33 -71.13 -16.10
CA GLU A 204 -82.46 -72.28 -16.02
C GLU A 204 -83.17 -73.54 -16.55
N ASP A 205 -82.34 -74.51 -16.96
CA ASP A 205 -82.59 -75.86 -17.52
C ASP A 205 -82.90 -76.00 -19.02
#